data_AF-A0A9J6AN14-F1
#
_entry.id   AF-A0A9J6AN14-F1
#
_cell.length_a   1.000
_cell.length_b   1.000
_cell.length_c   1.000
_cell.angle_alpha   90.00
_cell.angle_beta   90.00
_cell.angle_gamma   90.00
#
_symmetry.space_group_name_H-M   'P 1'
#
loop_
_entity.id
_entity.type
_entity.pdbx_description
1 polymer ?
#
loop_
_entity_poly.entity_id
_entity_poly.type
_entity_poly.pdbx_seq_one_letter_code
_entity_poly.pdbx_strand_id
1 'polypeptide(L)' 'MAQASKEPCKKQACDIQACLSKNNFLPQRCVKVIEALKYCCEQCEYKSTHCASLSGLLKQIQKK' A
#
# COMPACT_ATOMS: atom_id res chain seq x y z
N MET A 1 -15.04 3.07 22.72
CA MET A 1 -14.07 2.15 22.10
C MET A 1 -14.34 2.12 20.59
N ALA A 2 -13.29 2.16 19.77
CA ALA A 2 -13.29 2.13 18.30
C ALA A 2 -13.82 3.39 17.57
N GLN A 3 -13.05 4.48 17.63
CA GLN A 3 -13.07 5.44 16.53
C GLN A 3 -12.43 4.74 15.33
N ALA A 4 -13.25 4.18 14.45
CA ALA A 4 -12.86 3.78 13.12
C ALA A 4 -12.53 5.06 12.34
N SER A 5 -11.40 5.68 12.68
CA SER A 5 -10.75 6.68 11.85
C SER A 5 -10.61 6.03 10.50
N LYS A 6 -11.39 6.53 9.54
CA LYS A 6 -11.55 5.96 8.19
C LYS A 6 -10.16 5.75 7.60
N GLU A 7 -9.69 4.52 7.63
CA GLU A 7 -8.46 4.10 6.94
C GLU A 7 -8.90 3.40 5.65
N PRO A 8 -9.32 4.15 4.63
CA PRO A 8 -9.93 3.59 3.42
C PRO A 8 -8.97 2.65 2.68
N CYS A 9 -7.66 2.80 2.91
CA CYS A 9 -6.63 2.02 2.24
C CYS A 9 -6.00 0.93 3.12
N LYS A 10 -6.55 0.65 4.30
CA LYS A 10 -6.06 -0.39 5.21
C LYS A 10 -6.03 -1.76 4.57
N LYS A 11 -7.05 -2.10 3.79
CA LYS A 11 -7.14 -3.39 3.10
C LYS A 11 -5.95 -3.60 2.16
N GLN A 12 -5.70 -2.62 1.29
CA GLN A 12 -4.62 -2.66 0.31
C GLN A 12 -3.24 -2.67 1.00
N ALA A 13 -3.09 -1.93 2.10
CA ALA A 13 -1.87 -1.97 2.91
C ALA A 13 -1.61 -3.35 3.52
N CYS A 14 -2.64 -4.00 4.06
CA CYS A 14 -2.54 -5.39 4.55
C CYS A 14 -2.22 -6.37 3.42
N ASP A 15 -2.82 -6.20 2.24
CA ASP A 15 -2.56 -7.06 1.08
C ASP A 15 -1.11 -6.91 0.59
N ILE A 16 -0.53 -5.71 0.66
CA ILE A 16 0.91 -5.48 0.38
C ILE A 16 1.78 -6.23 1.39
N GLN A 17 1.50 -6.11 2.68
CA GLN A 17 2.23 -6.86 3.72
C GLN A 17 2.17 -8.37 3.46
N ALA A 18 0.98 -8.90 3.18
CA ALA A 18 0.81 -10.33 2.88
C ALA A 18 1.58 -10.75 1.61
N CYS A 19 1.59 -9.91 0.58
CA CYS A 19 2.36 -10.16 -0.63
C CYS A 19 3.87 -10.16 -0.36
N LEU A 20 4.38 -9.17 0.38
CA LEU A 20 5.79 -9.07 0.75
C LEU A 20 6.23 -10.30 1.54
N SER A 21 5.48 -10.69 2.57
CA SER A 21 5.79 -11.87 3.38
C SER A 21 5.85 -13.17 2.56
N LYS A 22 5.02 -13.29 1.51
CA LYS A 22 5.05 -14.45 0.58
C LYS A 22 6.15 -14.39 -0.47
N ASN A 23 6.75 -13.22 -0.71
CA ASN A 23 7.67 -12.97 -1.81
C ASN A 23 9.05 -12.51 -1.31
N ASN A 24 9.48 -12.97 -0.13
CA ASN A 24 10.77 -12.61 0.48
C ASN A 24 11.00 -11.10 0.59
N PHE A 25 9.92 -10.36 0.87
CA PHE A 25 9.92 -8.91 0.98
C PHE A 25 10.41 -8.18 -0.29
N LEU A 26 10.22 -8.79 -1.47
CA LEU A 26 10.53 -8.17 -2.76
C LEU A 26 9.32 -7.38 -3.29
N PRO A 27 9.30 -6.03 -3.17
CA PRO A 27 8.18 -5.21 -3.66
C PRO A 27 7.98 -5.32 -5.17
N GLN A 28 9.04 -5.63 -5.93
CA GLN A 28 9.02 -5.93 -7.36
C GLN A 28 8.04 -7.05 -7.75
N ARG A 29 7.77 -8.00 -6.84
CA ARG A 29 6.79 -9.09 -7.07
C ARG A 29 5.37 -8.70 -6.68
N CYS A 30 5.21 -7.56 -6.00
CA CYS A 30 3.95 -7.08 -5.43
C CYS A 30 3.39 -5.84 -6.14
N VAL A 31 3.90 -5.52 -7.35
CA VAL A 31 3.54 -4.32 -8.13
C VAL A 31 2.02 -4.13 -8.22
N LYS A 32 1.26 -5.17 -8.56
CA LYS A 32 -0.21 -5.10 -8.67
C LYS A 32 -0.89 -4.60 -7.40
N VAL A 33 -0.42 -5.03 -6.23
CA VAL A 33 -1.01 -4.67 -4.94
C VAL A 33 -0.57 -3.27 -4.50
N ILE A 34 0.65 -2.89 -4.84
CA ILE A 34 1.19 -1.53 -4.65
C ILE A 34 0.41 -0.52 -5.51
N GLU A 35 0.10 -0.86 -6.76
CA GLU A 35 -0.75 -0.05 -7.63
C GLU A 35 -2.18 0.07 -7.11
N ALA A 36 -2.74 -1.00 -6.52
CA ALA A 36 -4.04 -0.95 -5.87
C ALA A 36 -4.06 0.01 -4.67
N LEU A 37 -2.98 0.03 -3.86
CA LEU A 37 -2.82 1.03 -2.80
C LEU A 37 -2.72 2.45 -3.38
N LYS A 38 -1.96 2.64 -4.46
CA LYS A 38 -1.87 3.93 -5.17
C LYS A 38 -3.25 4.44 -5.57
N TYR A 39 -4.02 3.60 -6.25
CA TYR A 39 -5.37 3.93 -6.67
C TYR A 39 -6.27 4.29 -5.49
N CYS A 40 -6.22 3.51 -4.41
CA CYS A 40 -6.97 3.84 -3.19
C CYS A 40 -6.59 5.21 -2.62
N CYS A 41 -5.29 5.52 -2.57
CA CYS A 41 -4.80 6.80 -2.11
C CYS A 41 -5.28 7.97 -2.98
N GLU A 42 -5.30 7.80 -4.30
CA GLU A 42 -5.86 8.79 -5.23
C GLU A 42 -7.38 8.99 -4.98
N GLN A 43 -8.13 7.91 -4.79
CA GLN A 43 -9.59 7.96 -4.55
C GLN A 43 -9.97 8.62 -3.21
N CYS A 44 -9.12 8.51 -2.18
CA CYS A 44 -9.36 9.11 -0.88
C CYS A 44 -8.63 10.44 -0.66
N GLU A 45 -8.09 11.04 -1.72
CA GLU A 45 -7.32 12.30 -1.65
C GLU A 45 -6.17 12.21 -0.62
N TYR A 46 -5.52 11.04 -0.53
CA TYR A 46 -4.43 10.74 0.39
C TYR A 46 -4.78 10.90 1.88
N LYS A 47 -6.06 10.80 2.25
CA LYS A 47 -6.54 10.92 3.64
C LYS A 47 -6.28 9.68 4.50
N SER A 48 -5.82 8.56 3.93
CA SER A 48 -5.44 7.35 4.71
C SER A 48 -3.99 7.46 5.20
N THR A 49 -3.73 7.01 6.43
CA THR A 49 -2.35 7.01 6.96
C THR A 49 -1.43 6.06 6.19
N HIS A 50 -2.00 4.99 5.62
CA HIS A 50 -1.28 4.04 4.78
C HIS A 50 -0.74 4.61 3.46
N CYS A 51 -1.22 5.78 3.04
CA CYS A 51 -0.72 6.44 1.83
C CYS A 51 0.70 7.01 2.00
N ALA A 52 1.15 7.25 3.23
CA ALA A 52 2.52 7.71 3.50
C ALA A 52 3.58 6.72 3.00
N SER A 53 3.33 5.41 3.19
CA SER A 53 4.24 4.33 2.80
C SER A 53 4.29 4.05 1.29
N LEU A 54 3.34 4.60 0.52
CA LEU A 54 3.23 4.36 -0.92
C LEU A 54 4.45 4.87 -1.69
N SER A 55 4.95 6.07 -1.34
CA SER A 55 6.07 6.71 -2.03
C SER A 55 7.36 5.86 -1.97
N GLY A 56 7.62 5.21 -0.83
CA GLY A 56 8.75 4.29 -0.66
C GLY A 56 8.58 3.04 -1.51
N LEU A 57 7.39 2.44 -1.51
CA LEU A 57 7.08 1.25 -2.32
C LEU A 57 7.23 1.53 -3.82
N LEU A 58 6.74 2.69 -4.30
CA LEU A 58 6.85 3.10 -5.70
C LEU A 58 8.32 3.28 -6.12
N LYS A 59 9.17 3.87 -5.27
CA LYS A 59 10.61 3.99 -5.56
C LYS A 59 11.30 2.62 -5.64
N GLN A 60 10.91 1.68 -4.78
CA GLN A 60 11.50 0.34 -4.76
C GLN A 60 11.13 -0.47 -5.99
N ILE A 61 9.91 -0.33 -6.54
CA ILE A 61 9.51 -1.00 -7.79
C ILE A 61 10.13 -0.37 -9.04
N GLN A 62 10.49 0.92 -9.00
CA GLN A 62 11.10 1.63 -10.14
C GLN A 62 12.63 1.49 -10.20
N LYS A 63 13.29 1.13 -9.08
CA LYS A 63 14.71 0.75 -9.09
C LYS A 63 14.86 -0.63 -9.73
N LYS A 64 15.14 -0.64 -11.02
CA LYS A 64 15.49 -1.83 -11.81
C LYS A 64 16.96 -2.18 -11.66
#